data_AF-A0A2H0MIU3-F1
#
_entry.id   AF-A0A2H0MIU3-F1
#
_cell.length_a   1.000
_cell.length_b   1.000
_cell.length_c   1.000
_cell.angle_alpha   90.00
_cell.angle_beta   90.00
_cell.angle_gamma   90.00
#
_symmetry.space_group_name_H-M   'P 1'
#
loop_
_entity.id
_entity.type
_entity.pdbx_description
1 polymer ?
#
loop_
_entity_poly.entity_id
_entity_poly.type
_entity_poly.pdbx_seq_one_letter_code
_entity_poly.pdbx_strand_id
1 'polypeptide(L)'
;MPLPGGMTPEGKRLLAVAVLMAVWWIGEGTSIAVTALLPLVLFPLLSILPSKEVAPNYANHLVFLFLGGFMIALAMEKWNFHRRVALNIIHFVGTSLNRIVLGFMVASAFLSMWISNTATTMMMLPVGMAVVMQIASQARVRGYRDESTETAVKNSFGLVLMLGLAYASSIGGVGTLIGTPPNIVFAGFYKKMFPGEPEISFLQWMVMALPVVCLFLPFVWFILCRFISPLPLGEIEIGKEGARVIEMEIQELGSMSRAEKIIACIFCLTALLWIFRKSIPLGTVTLPGWSSLFSHPAYLHDATVAMFMGLLLMVFPVNGVKGLPLSGRTEHFVLDWSTVEAKVPWGILLLFGGGFALAAGFEKTGLDHWVGQKLAGVSVLPLSAVVLLICLGITFLTELTSNTATTTMILPVIGVAAVAAHYHPLLLMVPATLSASFAFMLPVATPPNAIVFGSGWVSVPQMSRAGLILNLVGAILVTALVLTVVQSFIVS
;
A
#
# COMPACT_ATOMS: atom_id res chain seq x y z
N MET A 1 -12.40 -38.19 6.09
CA MET A 1 -12.59 -37.55 7.43
C MET A 1 -14.09 -37.38 7.70
N PRO A 2 -14.58 -37.54 8.94
CA PRO A 2 -15.96 -37.24 9.32
C PRO A 2 -16.27 -35.73 9.20
N LEU A 3 -17.55 -35.36 9.11
CA LEU A 3 -18.00 -33.96 9.09
C LEU A 3 -17.99 -33.40 10.51
N PRO A 4 -17.30 -32.26 10.77
CA PRO A 4 -17.43 -31.56 12.04
C PRO A 4 -18.89 -31.16 12.28
N GLY A 5 -19.37 -31.26 13.52
CA GLY A 5 -20.75 -30.89 13.86
C GLY A 5 -21.07 -29.45 13.43
N GLY A 6 -22.21 -29.26 12.74
CA GLY A 6 -22.68 -27.98 12.23
C GLY A 6 -22.07 -27.50 10.90
N MET A 7 -21.15 -28.25 10.29
CA MET A 7 -20.51 -27.89 9.01
C MET A 7 -21.20 -28.58 7.82
N THR A 8 -21.45 -27.83 6.74
CA THR A 8 -21.96 -28.37 5.48
C THR A 8 -20.89 -29.17 4.72
N PRO A 9 -21.26 -30.17 3.89
CA PRO A 9 -20.30 -30.86 3.02
C PRO A 9 -19.51 -29.91 2.12
N GLU A 10 -20.17 -28.90 1.57
CA GLU A 10 -19.59 -27.88 0.70
C GLU A 10 -18.63 -26.99 1.51
N GLY A 11 -19.02 -26.57 2.72
CA GLY A 11 -18.18 -25.78 3.62
C GLY A 11 -16.90 -26.51 4.03
N LYS A 12 -16.96 -27.83 4.22
CA LYS A 12 -15.78 -28.64 4.46
C LYS A 12 -14.82 -28.69 3.27
N ARG A 13 -15.36 -28.84 2.05
CA ARG A 13 -14.54 -28.84 0.82
C ARG A 13 -13.91 -27.47 0.60
N LEU A 14 -14.67 -26.39 0.83
CA LEU A 14 -14.17 -25.03 0.80
C LEU A 14 -13.05 -24.81 1.83
N LEU A 15 -13.24 -25.27 3.07
CA LEU A 15 -12.21 -25.16 4.10
C LEU A 15 -10.92 -25.87 3.67
N ALA A 16 -11.01 -27.05 3.05
CA ALA A 16 -9.86 -27.75 2.51
C ALA A 16 -9.14 -26.96 1.41
N VAL A 17 -9.89 -26.32 0.50
CA VAL A 17 -9.31 -25.44 -0.54
C VAL A 17 -8.68 -24.20 0.09
N ALA A 18 -9.34 -23.57 1.07
CA ALA A 18 -8.82 -22.40 1.77
C ALA A 18 -7.52 -22.72 2.53
N VAL A 19 -7.44 -23.87 3.20
CA VAL A 19 -6.22 -24.36 3.87
C VAL A 19 -5.12 -24.65 2.86
N LEU A 20 -5.44 -25.28 1.72
CA LEU A 20 -4.45 -25.51 0.65
C LEU A 20 -3.89 -24.19 0.13
N MET A 21 -4.75 -23.22 -0.17
CA MET A 21 -4.35 -21.89 -0.63
C MET A 21 -3.51 -21.17 0.43
N ALA A 22 -3.91 -21.23 1.70
CA ALA A 22 -3.14 -20.67 2.81
C ALA A 22 -1.73 -21.27 2.90
N VAL A 23 -1.61 -22.60 2.84
CA VAL A 23 -0.31 -23.29 2.86
C VAL A 23 0.55 -22.87 1.67
N TRP A 24 -0.02 -22.74 0.47
CA TRP A 24 0.73 -22.35 -0.73
C TRP A 24 1.13 -20.87 -0.72
N TRP A 25 0.27 -19.99 -0.23
CA TRP A 25 0.57 -18.56 -0.10
C TRP A 25 1.60 -18.27 0.99
N ILE A 26 1.54 -18.96 2.13
CA ILE A 26 2.53 -18.82 3.21
C ILE A 26 3.85 -19.48 2.84
N GLY A 27 3.80 -20.69 2.27
CA GLY A 27 5.00 -21.44 1.94
C GLY A 27 5.72 -20.94 0.68
N GLU A 28 5.13 -19.99 -0.06
CA GLU A 28 5.62 -19.43 -1.32
C GLU A 28 6.12 -20.51 -2.33
N GLY A 29 5.57 -21.72 -2.26
CA GLY A 29 6.00 -22.84 -3.10
C GLY A 29 5.66 -22.67 -4.59
N THR A 30 4.83 -21.70 -4.93
CA THR A 30 4.48 -21.29 -6.30
C THR A 30 4.13 -19.80 -6.33
N SER A 31 3.95 -19.25 -7.54
CA SER A 31 3.51 -17.86 -7.70
C SER A 31 2.15 -17.64 -7.03
N ILE A 32 2.02 -16.52 -6.31
CA ILE A 32 0.79 -16.10 -5.63
C ILE A 32 -0.42 -16.10 -6.58
N ALA A 33 -0.19 -15.79 -7.86
CA ALA A 33 -1.20 -15.82 -8.91
C ALA A 33 -1.68 -17.25 -9.25
N VAL A 34 -0.78 -18.24 -9.23
CA VAL A 34 -1.14 -19.65 -9.49
C VAL A 34 -2.06 -20.16 -8.40
N THR A 35 -1.71 -19.92 -7.13
CA THR A 35 -2.58 -20.24 -6.00
C THR A 35 -3.93 -19.55 -6.12
N ALA A 36 -3.95 -18.28 -6.55
CA ALA A 36 -5.18 -17.52 -6.73
C ALA A 36 -6.08 -18.02 -7.87
N LEU A 37 -5.58 -18.83 -8.80
CA LEU A 37 -6.39 -19.43 -9.87
C LEU A 37 -7.04 -20.75 -9.43
N LEU A 38 -6.64 -21.33 -8.29
CA LEU A 38 -7.20 -22.59 -7.79
C LEU A 38 -8.73 -22.58 -7.66
N PRO A 39 -9.41 -21.51 -7.20
CA PRO A 39 -10.86 -21.48 -7.11
C PRO A 39 -11.56 -21.74 -8.46
N LEU A 40 -11.04 -21.25 -9.59
CA LEU A 40 -11.64 -21.47 -10.92
C LEU A 40 -11.73 -22.95 -11.29
N VAL A 41 -10.83 -23.77 -10.76
CA VAL A 41 -10.74 -25.20 -11.03
C VAL A 41 -11.41 -25.99 -9.91
N LEU A 42 -11.02 -25.75 -8.67
CA LEU A 42 -11.41 -26.57 -7.54
C LEU A 42 -12.86 -26.34 -7.11
N PHE A 43 -13.40 -25.12 -7.23
CA PHE A 43 -14.77 -24.87 -6.77
C PHE A 43 -15.82 -25.62 -7.60
N PRO A 44 -15.78 -25.60 -8.95
CA PRO A 44 -16.70 -26.39 -9.74
C PRO A 44 -16.47 -27.90 -9.56
N LEU A 45 -15.22 -28.36 -9.57
CA LEU A 45 -14.89 -29.79 -9.43
C LEU A 45 -15.35 -30.37 -8.09
N LEU A 46 -15.21 -29.62 -7.01
CA LEU A 46 -15.62 -30.04 -5.67
C LEU A 46 -17.08 -29.70 -5.38
N SER A 47 -17.84 -29.21 -6.37
CA SER A 47 -19.24 -28.79 -6.21
C SER A 47 -19.44 -27.78 -5.08
N ILE A 48 -18.50 -26.83 -4.94
CA ILE A 48 -18.60 -25.69 -4.00
C ILE A 48 -19.42 -24.58 -4.65
N LEU A 49 -19.03 -24.17 -5.86
CA LEU A 49 -19.73 -23.16 -6.66
C LEU A 49 -19.63 -23.47 -8.17
N PRO A 50 -20.69 -23.19 -8.95
CA PRO A 50 -20.64 -23.30 -10.41
C PRO A 50 -19.61 -22.35 -11.03
N SER A 51 -18.96 -22.74 -12.13
CA SER A 51 -17.95 -21.90 -12.82
C SER A 51 -18.46 -20.51 -13.22
N LYS A 52 -19.75 -20.41 -13.58
CA LYS A 52 -20.44 -19.14 -13.89
C LYS A 52 -20.56 -18.18 -12.70
N GLU A 53 -20.49 -18.69 -11.47
CA GLU A 53 -20.48 -17.89 -10.25
C GLU A 53 -19.07 -17.58 -9.75
N VAL A 54 -18.09 -18.44 -10.08
CA VAL A 54 -16.69 -18.25 -9.66
C VAL A 54 -15.97 -17.23 -10.54
N ALA A 55 -16.07 -17.36 -11.87
CA ALA A 55 -15.33 -16.53 -12.81
C ALA A 55 -15.58 -15.02 -12.68
N PRO A 56 -16.83 -14.53 -12.44
CA PRO A 56 -17.08 -13.11 -12.28
C PRO A 56 -16.31 -12.45 -11.12
N ASN A 57 -15.88 -13.21 -10.11
CA ASN A 57 -15.07 -12.66 -9.00
C ASN A 57 -13.72 -12.09 -9.47
N TYR A 58 -13.16 -12.61 -10.57
CA TYR A 58 -11.91 -12.11 -11.18
C TYR A 58 -12.11 -10.84 -12.03
N ALA A 59 -13.36 -10.51 -12.37
CA ALA A 59 -13.75 -9.29 -13.06
C ALA A 59 -14.47 -8.29 -12.13
N ASN A 60 -14.23 -8.39 -10.82
CA ASN A 60 -14.77 -7.44 -9.85
C ASN A 60 -14.26 -6.01 -10.16
N HIS A 61 -15.12 -5.01 -9.98
CA HIS A 61 -14.77 -3.61 -10.27
C HIS A 61 -13.51 -3.12 -9.54
N LEU A 62 -13.19 -3.65 -8.35
CA LEU A 62 -11.98 -3.30 -7.62
C LEU A 62 -10.68 -3.74 -8.32
N VAL A 63 -10.73 -4.81 -9.12
CA VAL A 63 -9.61 -5.22 -9.98
C VAL A 63 -9.33 -4.14 -11.02
N PHE A 64 -10.39 -3.56 -11.60
CA PHE A 64 -10.28 -2.48 -12.57
C PHE A 64 -9.93 -1.12 -11.95
N LEU A 65 -10.33 -0.86 -10.69
CA LEU A 65 -9.82 0.28 -9.91
C LEU A 65 -8.29 0.24 -9.84
N PHE A 66 -7.73 -0.92 -9.54
CA PHE A 66 -6.28 -1.10 -9.44
C PHE A 66 -5.58 -1.05 -10.81
N LEU A 67 -6.18 -1.64 -11.85
CA LEU A 67 -5.66 -1.53 -13.22
C LEU A 67 -5.59 -0.07 -13.69
N GLY A 68 -6.67 0.70 -13.53
CA GLY A 68 -6.68 2.13 -13.87
C GLY A 68 -5.68 2.93 -13.04
N GLY A 69 -5.54 2.62 -11.75
CA GLY A 69 -4.50 3.17 -10.88
C GLY A 69 -3.08 2.89 -11.40
N PHE A 70 -2.80 1.65 -11.81
CA PHE A 70 -1.53 1.31 -12.43
C PHE A 70 -1.29 2.04 -13.75
N MET A 71 -2.31 2.22 -14.59
CA MET A 71 -2.15 2.98 -15.83
C MET A 71 -1.68 4.42 -15.54
N ILE A 72 -2.28 5.07 -14.54
CA ILE A 72 -1.88 6.42 -14.10
C ILE A 72 -0.46 6.40 -13.55
N ALA A 73 -0.14 5.45 -12.66
CA ALA A 73 1.18 5.30 -12.07
C ALA A 73 2.28 5.03 -13.12
N LEU A 74 2.02 4.15 -14.09
CA LEU A 74 2.92 3.82 -15.18
C LEU A 74 3.13 5.00 -16.13
N ALA A 75 2.11 5.83 -16.36
CA ALA A 75 2.28 7.07 -17.09
C ALA A 75 3.20 8.05 -16.33
N MET A 76 3.02 8.19 -15.02
CA MET A 76 3.93 8.98 -14.19
C MET A 76 5.36 8.43 -14.24
N GLU A 77 5.53 7.11 -14.23
CA GLU A 77 6.81 6.40 -14.35
C GLU A 77 7.48 6.68 -15.70
N LYS A 78 6.77 6.43 -16.80
CA LYS A 78 7.26 6.55 -18.18
C LYS A 78 7.86 7.92 -18.48
N TRP A 79 7.26 8.99 -17.93
CA TRP A 79 7.68 10.37 -18.20
C TRP A 79 8.54 10.99 -17.08
N ASN A 80 9.02 10.18 -16.11
CA ASN A 80 9.80 10.65 -14.96
C ASN A 80 9.13 11.75 -14.12
N PHE A 81 7.81 11.94 -14.26
CA PHE A 81 7.06 12.96 -13.54
C PHE A 81 7.14 12.74 -12.02
N HIS A 82 7.07 11.48 -11.60
CA HIS A 82 7.24 11.08 -10.21
C HIS A 82 8.58 11.57 -9.61
N ARG A 83 9.67 11.55 -10.38
CA ARG A 83 11.02 11.95 -9.93
C ARG A 83 11.05 13.45 -9.67
N ARG A 84 10.43 14.22 -10.55
CA ARG A 84 10.25 15.67 -10.37
C ARG A 84 9.45 15.99 -9.12
N VAL A 85 8.36 15.25 -8.86
CA VAL A 85 7.54 15.44 -7.64
C VAL A 85 8.38 15.14 -6.39
N ALA A 86 9.08 14.00 -6.35
CA ALA A 86 9.92 13.64 -5.21
C ALA A 86 11.01 14.67 -4.91
N LEU A 87 11.77 15.08 -5.92
CA LEU A 87 12.87 16.03 -5.73
C LEU A 87 12.37 17.40 -5.26
N ASN A 88 11.24 17.89 -5.78
CA ASN A 88 10.63 19.13 -5.31
C ASN A 88 10.15 19.04 -3.86
N ILE A 89 9.60 17.89 -3.43
CA ILE A 89 9.23 17.67 -2.03
C ILE A 89 10.49 17.72 -1.15
N ILE A 90 11.56 16.99 -1.52
CA ILE A 90 12.82 16.98 -0.77
C ILE A 90 13.40 18.39 -0.67
N HIS A 91 13.43 19.13 -1.78
CA HIS A 91 13.92 20.49 -1.84
C HIS A 91 13.13 21.44 -0.92
N PHE A 92 11.80 21.27 -0.86
CA PHE A 92 10.92 22.09 -0.02
C PHE A 92 11.11 21.86 1.48
N VAL A 93 11.36 20.62 1.93
CA VAL A 93 11.50 20.31 3.37
C VAL A 93 12.76 20.94 3.98
N GLY A 94 13.85 21.02 3.21
CA GLY A 94 15.05 21.79 3.56
C GLY A 94 16.35 20.97 3.64
N THR A 95 17.41 21.62 4.12
CA THR A 95 18.79 21.23 3.81
C THR A 95 19.59 20.62 4.97
N SER A 96 19.05 20.58 6.20
CA SER A 96 19.73 19.87 7.30
C SER A 96 19.55 18.36 7.18
N LEU A 97 20.48 17.54 7.68
CA LEU A 97 20.42 16.07 7.51
C LEU A 97 19.10 15.46 7.97
N ASN A 98 18.61 15.86 9.15
CA ASN A 98 17.31 15.40 9.65
C ASN A 98 16.16 15.76 8.69
N ARG A 99 16.20 16.97 8.11
CA ARG A 99 15.19 17.42 7.14
C ARG A 99 15.34 16.74 5.79
N ILE A 100 16.55 16.39 5.37
CA ILE A 100 16.78 15.59 4.16
C ILE A 100 16.14 14.22 4.36
N VAL A 101 16.41 13.52 5.48
CA VAL A 101 15.75 12.23 5.78
C VAL A 101 14.23 12.40 5.75
N LEU A 102 13.68 13.42 6.42
CA LEU A 102 12.25 13.69 6.41
C LEU A 102 11.72 13.96 4.99
N GLY A 103 12.42 14.74 4.18
CA GLY A 103 12.05 15.04 2.79
C GLY A 103 11.98 13.78 1.93
N PHE A 104 12.97 12.90 2.05
CA PHE A 104 12.96 11.60 1.39
C PHE A 104 11.82 10.71 1.90
N MET A 105 11.57 10.68 3.21
CA MET A 105 10.46 9.91 3.79
C MET A 105 9.10 10.44 3.34
N VAL A 106 8.87 11.74 3.34
CA VAL A 106 7.61 12.36 2.88
C VAL A 106 7.42 12.14 1.39
N ALA A 107 8.46 12.32 0.58
CA ALA A 107 8.40 12.05 -0.86
C ALA A 107 8.08 10.57 -1.15
N SER A 108 8.76 9.63 -0.47
CA SER A 108 8.49 8.20 -0.60
C SER A 108 7.08 7.85 -0.15
N ALA A 109 6.63 8.33 1.02
CA ALA A 109 5.29 8.05 1.50
C ALA A 109 4.22 8.58 0.54
N PHE A 110 4.40 9.81 0.06
CA PHE A 110 3.49 10.42 -0.91
C PHE A 110 3.44 9.64 -2.23
N LEU A 111 4.59 9.30 -2.82
CA LEU A 111 4.61 8.54 -4.07
C LEU A 111 4.04 7.13 -3.92
N SER A 112 4.29 6.50 -2.77
CA SER A 112 3.81 5.15 -2.48
C SER A 112 2.28 5.08 -2.30
N MET A 113 1.62 6.19 -2.00
CA MET A 113 0.15 6.28 -2.02
C MET A 113 -0.44 6.09 -3.43
N TRP A 114 0.33 6.28 -4.49
CA TRP A 114 -0.23 6.31 -5.86
C TRP A 114 0.41 5.30 -6.81
N ILE A 115 1.64 4.89 -6.53
CA ILE A 115 2.40 3.99 -7.40
C ILE A 115 2.42 2.59 -6.76
N SER A 116 3.55 2.19 -6.17
CA SER A 116 3.67 0.97 -5.39
C SER A 116 4.89 1.10 -4.51
N ASN A 117 4.86 0.46 -3.33
CA ASN A 117 5.94 0.52 -2.36
C ASN A 117 7.30 0.14 -3.00
N THR A 118 7.31 -0.92 -3.81
CA THR A 118 8.49 -1.43 -4.50
C THR A 118 9.04 -0.42 -5.50
N ALA A 119 8.21 0.09 -6.41
CA ALA A 119 8.64 1.04 -7.44
C ALA A 119 9.17 2.33 -6.82
N THR A 120 8.46 2.86 -5.82
CA THR A 120 8.89 4.06 -5.09
C THR A 120 10.24 3.85 -4.42
N THR A 121 10.47 2.70 -3.78
CA THR A 121 11.76 2.42 -3.12
C THR A 121 12.90 2.27 -4.14
N MET A 122 12.71 1.50 -5.21
CA MET A 122 13.74 1.31 -6.26
C MET A 122 14.17 2.62 -6.90
N MET A 123 13.22 3.53 -7.09
CA MET A 123 13.42 4.83 -7.71
C MET A 123 14.13 5.81 -6.77
N MET A 124 13.78 5.82 -5.49
CA MET A 124 14.41 6.71 -4.50
C MET A 124 15.79 6.22 -4.05
N LEU A 125 16.06 4.92 -4.16
CA LEU A 125 17.31 4.32 -3.70
C LEU A 125 18.56 4.94 -4.35
N PRO A 126 18.71 5.01 -5.70
CA PRO A 126 19.87 5.63 -6.33
C PRO A 126 20.06 7.10 -5.93
N VAL A 127 18.97 7.87 -5.86
CA VAL A 127 19.01 9.29 -5.47
C VAL A 127 19.46 9.42 -4.01
N GLY A 128 18.92 8.59 -3.12
CA GLY A 128 19.34 8.55 -1.72
C GLY A 128 20.81 8.17 -1.55
N MET A 129 21.28 7.17 -2.32
CA MET A 129 22.69 6.77 -2.31
C MET A 129 23.62 7.88 -2.79
N ALA A 130 23.26 8.56 -3.88
CA ALA A 130 24.04 9.69 -4.40
C ALA A 130 24.16 10.82 -3.36
N VAL A 131 23.05 11.14 -2.67
CA VAL A 131 23.04 12.14 -1.60
C VAL A 131 23.91 11.74 -0.41
N VAL A 132 23.84 10.47 0.03
CA VAL A 132 24.70 9.96 1.12
C VAL A 132 26.17 10.06 0.75
N MET A 133 26.54 9.63 -0.45
CA MET A 133 27.93 9.66 -0.92
C MET A 133 28.47 11.08 -1.01
N GLN A 134 27.72 12.01 -1.59
CA GLN A 134 28.15 13.40 -1.69
C GLN A 134 28.32 14.04 -0.31
N ILE A 135 27.32 13.89 0.58
CA ILE A 135 27.33 14.48 1.91
C ILE A 135 28.52 13.93 2.71
N ALA A 136 28.72 12.62 2.70
CA ALA A 136 29.82 12.01 3.44
C ALA A 136 31.19 12.50 2.98
N SER A 137 31.39 12.68 1.67
CA SER A 137 32.67 13.17 1.11
C SER A 137 33.04 14.58 1.60
N GLN A 138 32.05 15.39 1.96
CA GLN A 138 32.22 16.79 2.37
C GLN A 138 31.96 17.05 3.85
N ALA A 139 31.46 16.05 4.58
CA ALA A 139 31.06 16.19 5.97
C ALA A 139 32.27 16.36 6.90
N ARG A 140 32.05 17.10 8.00
CA ARG A 140 32.94 17.13 9.15
C ARG A 140 32.21 16.60 10.37
N VAL A 141 32.93 15.94 11.25
CA VAL A 141 32.42 15.53 12.56
C VAL A 141 33.35 16.10 13.61
N ARG A 142 32.83 16.97 14.48
CA ARG A 142 33.60 17.67 15.52
C ARG A 142 34.82 18.41 14.95
N GLY A 143 34.68 19.00 13.77
CA GLY A 143 35.74 19.74 13.07
C GLY A 143 36.73 18.89 12.26
N TYR A 144 36.71 17.55 12.36
CA TYR A 144 37.61 16.66 11.62
C TYR A 144 37.01 16.22 10.28
N ARG A 145 37.87 16.05 9.27
CA ARG A 145 37.55 15.46 7.95
C ARG A 145 38.68 14.52 7.55
N ASP A 146 38.46 13.23 7.77
CA ASP A 146 39.34 12.14 7.41
C ASP A 146 38.51 10.96 6.88
N GLU A 147 39.18 9.89 6.43
CA GLU A 147 38.53 8.70 5.90
C GLU A 147 37.63 8.00 6.95
N SER A 148 38.00 8.10 8.23
CA SER A 148 37.21 7.54 9.34
C SER A 148 35.88 8.29 9.52
N THR A 149 35.92 9.62 9.43
CA THR A 149 34.74 10.50 9.46
C THR A 149 33.81 10.21 8.28
N GLU A 150 34.36 10.14 7.07
CA GLU A 150 33.56 9.85 5.87
C GLU A 150 32.85 8.50 6.00
N THR A 151 33.56 7.47 6.46
CA THR A 151 32.99 6.13 6.69
C THR A 151 31.90 6.13 7.77
N ALA A 152 32.14 6.85 8.88
CA ALA A 152 31.15 6.96 9.96
C ALA A 152 29.87 7.67 9.50
N VAL A 153 29.99 8.72 8.67
CA VAL A 153 28.86 9.45 8.08
C VAL A 153 28.13 8.57 7.06
N LYS A 154 28.83 7.87 6.15
CA LYS A 154 28.21 6.93 5.19
C LYS A 154 27.37 5.88 5.91
N ASN A 155 27.94 5.24 6.94
CA ASN A 155 27.25 4.19 7.67
C ASN A 155 26.05 4.73 8.46
N SER A 156 26.19 5.89 9.10
CA SER A 156 25.13 6.43 9.96
C SER A 156 23.99 7.08 9.18
N PHE A 157 24.33 7.97 8.24
CA PHE A 157 23.34 8.64 7.41
C PHE A 157 22.77 7.69 6.36
N GLY A 158 23.59 6.81 5.78
CA GLY A 158 23.15 5.74 4.89
C GLY A 158 22.13 4.82 5.55
N LEU A 159 22.44 4.26 6.72
CA LEU A 159 21.50 3.41 7.47
C LEU A 159 20.15 4.11 7.69
N VAL A 160 20.17 5.33 8.22
CA VAL A 160 18.94 6.08 8.56
C VAL A 160 18.13 6.40 7.31
N LEU A 161 18.78 6.87 6.24
CA LEU A 161 18.09 7.23 4.99
C LEU A 161 17.51 5.99 4.32
N MET A 162 18.27 4.88 4.26
CA MET A 162 17.83 3.62 3.66
C MET A 162 16.64 3.00 4.40
N LEU A 163 16.70 2.91 5.73
CA LEU A 163 15.56 2.46 6.53
C LEU A 163 14.37 3.41 6.40
N GLY A 164 14.63 4.72 6.41
CA GLY A 164 13.61 5.75 6.21
C GLY A 164 12.87 5.58 4.89
N LEU A 165 13.59 5.31 3.80
CA LEU A 165 13.02 5.07 2.47
C LEU A 165 12.09 3.85 2.44
N ALA A 166 12.55 2.70 2.95
CA ALA A 166 11.78 1.47 2.93
C ALA A 166 10.52 1.59 3.81
N TYR A 167 10.68 2.07 5.05
CA TYR A 167 9.57 2.19 5.98
C TYR A 167 8.56 3.25 5.53
N ALA A 168 9.03 4.40 5.02
CA ALA A 168 8.13 5.42 4.50
C ALA A 168 7.32 4.94 3.30
N SER A 169 7.91 4.11 2.42
CA SER A 169 7.17 3.52 1.29
C SER A 169 6.05 2.60 1.79
N SER A 170 6.35 1.70 2.73
CA SER A 170 5.33 0.82 3.32
C SER A 170 4.24 1.58 4.08
N ILE A 171 4.60 2.60 4.87
CA ILE A 171 3.65 3.44 5.59
C ILE A 171 2.82 4.30 4.63
N GLY A 172 3.43 4.86 3.58
CA GLY A 172 2.70 5.63 2.57
C GLY A 172 1.66 4.81 1.82
N GLY A 173 2.00 3.56 1.48
CA GLY A 173 1.13 2.65 0.75
C GLY A 173 -0.23 2.39 1.42
N VAL A 174 -0.32 2.52 2.76
CA VAL A 174 -1.62 2.33 3.44
C VAL A 174 -2.58 3.52 3.26
N GLY A 175 -2.07 4.70 2.89
CA GLY A 175 -2.84 5.96 2.90
C GLY A 175 -3.99 6.04 1.90
N THR A 176 -3.97 5.26 0.82
CA THR A 176 -5.03 5.22 -0.21
C THR A 176 -5.38 3.78 -0.58
N LEU A 177 -6.53 3.55 -1.22
CA LEU A 177 -6.92 2.21 -1.66
C LEU A 177 -5.94 1.57 -2.66
N ILE A 178 -5.24 2.39 -3.47
CA ILE A 178 -4.39 1.90 -4.56
C ILE A 178 -2.93 1.72 -4.10
N GLY A 179 -2.50 2.39 -3.03
CA GLY A 179 -1.09 2.40 -2.63
C GLY A 179 -0.52 1.01 -2.33
N THR A 180 -1.32 0.09 -1.80
CA THR A 180 -0.87 -1.29 -1.54
C THR A 180 -1.98 -2.33 -1.74
N PRO A 181 -1.68 -3.54 -2.26
CA PRO A 181 -2.69 -4.56 -2.53
C PRO A 181 -3.58 -4.99 -1.33
N PRO A 182 -3.09 -5.10 -0.08
CA PRO A 182 -3.93 -5.36 1.09
C PRO A 182 -5.19 -4.48 1.19
N ASN A 183 -5.11 -3.21 0.82
CA ASN A 183 -6.24 -2.27 0.93
C ASN A 183 -7.38 -2.65 -0.02
N ILE A 184 -7.07 -3.11 -1.23
CA ILE A 184 -8.06 -3.60 -2.20
C ILE A 184 -8.64 -4.94 -1.77
N VAL A 185 -7.78 -5.83 -1.27
CA VAL A 185 -8.20 -7.11 -0.71
C VAL A 185 -9.26 -6.87 0.37
N PHE A 186 -9.00 -5.94 1.29
CA PHE A 186 -9.98 -5.50 2.26
C PHE A 186 -11.27 -4.96 1.63
N ALA A 187 -11.18 -3.99 0.71
CA ALA A 187 -12.36 -3.35 0.16
C ALA A 187 -13.31 -4.36 -0.50
N GLY A 188 -12.74 -5.37 -1.17
CA GLY A 188 -13.54 -6.40 -1.84
C GLY A 188 -14.05 -7.48 -0.89
N PHE A 189 -13.25 -7.94 0.09
CA PHE A 189 -13.75 -8.85 1.12
C PHE A 189 -14.86 -8.21 1.94
N TYR A 190 -14.68 -6.97 2.38
CA TYR A 190 -15.67 -6.24 3.15
C TYR A 190 -17.00 -6.15 2.39
N LYS A 191 -16.97 -5.69 1.12
CA LYS A 191 -18.21 -5.57 0.35
C LYS A 191 -18.85 -6.92 0.02
N LYS A 192 -18.04 -7.96 -0.20
CA LYS A 192 -18.55 -9.29 -0.56
C LYS A 192 -19.15 -10.03 0.63
N MET A 193 -18.52 -9.95 1.79
CA MET A 193 -18.99 -10.60 3.02
C MET A 193 -20.14 -9.83 3.68
N PHE A 194 -20.20 -8.50 3.49
CA PHE A 194 -21.21 -7.63 4.08
C PHE A 194 -21.96 -6.86 2.98
N PRO A 195 -22.75 -7.53 2.13
CA PRO A 195 -23.41 -6.90 0.99
C PRO A 195 -24.42 -5.81 1.39
N GLY A 196 -24.99 -5.89 2.60
CA GLY A 196 -25.89 -4.89 3.17
C GLY A 196 -25.19 -3.61 3.63
N GLU A 197 -23.87 -3.65 3.85
CA GLU A 197 -23.09 -2.48 4.23
C GLU A 197 -22.69 -1.64 3.00
N PRO A 198 -22.54 -0.31 3.13
CA PRO A 198 -22.10 0.53 2.04
C PRO A 198 -20.68 0.14 1.60
N GLU A 199 -20.39 0.23 0.29
CA GLU A 199 -19.00 0.10 -0.17
C GLU A 199 -18.14 1.23 0.42
N ILE A 200 -16.92 0.89 0.81
CA ILE A 200 -15.92 1.87 1.23
C ILE A 200 -15.42 2.61 0.00
N SER A 201 -15.76 3.90 -0.10
CA SER A 201 -15.25 4.76 -1.16
C SER A 201 -13.78 5.09 -0.94
N PHE A 202 -13.11 5.55 -2.01
CA PHE A 202 -11.74 6.03 -1.95
C PHE A 202 -11.53 7.09 -0.87
N LEU A 203 -12.44 8.07 -0.78
CA LEU A 203 -12.41 9.10 0.26
C LEU A 203 -12.57 8.51 1.66
N GLN A 204 -13.54 7.61 1.86
CA GLN A 204 -13.77 6.98 3.17
C GLN A 204 -12.53 6.23 3.66
N TRP A 205 -11.87 5.48 2.77
CA TRP A 205 -10.61 4.82 3.10
C TRP A 205 -9.53 5.83 3.52
N MET A 206 -9.35 6.91 2.74
CA MET A 206 -8.37 7.94 3.06
C MET A 206 -8.62 8.57 4.43
N VAL A 207 -9.87 8.86 4.79
CA VAL A 207 -10.16 9.43 6.11
C VAL A 207 -9.81 8.44 7.24
N MET A 208 -10.00 7.13 7.02
CA MET A 208 -9.62 6.11 8.00
C MET A 208 -8.10 5.88 8.09
N ALA A 209 -7.39 5.86 6.97
CA ALA A 209 -6.00 5.41 6.89
C ALA A 209 -4.96 6.54 6.87
N LEU A 210 -5.26 7.69 6.24
CA LEU A 210 -4.32 8.80 6.12
C LEU A 210 -3.88 9.39 7.48
N PRO A 211 -4.73 9.48 8.51
CA PRO A 211 -4.29 9.87 9.85
C PRO A 211 -3.19 8.98 10.42
N VAL A 212 -3.23 7.67 10.11
CA VAL A 212 -2.18 6.72 10.52
C VAL A 212 -0.86 7.11 9.87
N VAL A 213 -0.85 7.41 8.57
CA VAL A 213 0.35 7.85 7.84
C VAL A 213 0.89 9.15 8.42
N CYS A 214 0.03 10.15 8.61
CA CYS A 214 0.41 11.47 9.10
C CYS A 214 1.01 11.45 10.51
N LEU A 215 0.59 10.51 11.36
CA LEU A 215 1.12 10.37 12.72
C LEU A 215 2.32 9.42 12.79
N PHE A 216 2.29 8.33 12.04
CA PHE A 216 3.32 7.30 12.13
C PHE A 216 4.60 7.70 11.41
N LEU A 217 4.50 8.39 10.27
CA LEU A 217 5.66 8.77 9.48
C LEU A 217 6.61 9.74 10.24
N PRO A 218 6.13 10.83 10.87
CA PRO A 218 7.00 11.68 11.69
C PRO A 218 7.55 10.96 12.92
N PHE A 219 6.77 10.03 13.51
CA PHE A 219 7.25 9.22 14.64
C PHE A 219 8.43 8.32 14.21
N VAL A 220 8.30 7.61 13.09
CA VAL A 220 9.35 6.76 12.55
C VAL A 220 10.59 7.59 12.22
N TRP A 221 10.40 8.75 11.56
CA TRP A 221 11.49 9.68 11.28
C TRP A 221 12.25 10.07 12.55
N PHE A 222 11.53 10.46 13.60
CA PHE A 222 12.12 10.81 14.88
C PHE A 222 12.91 9.64 15.48
N ILE A 223 12.35 8.43 15.48
CA ILE A 223 13.03 7.24 16.01
C ILE A 223 14.31 6.93 15.23
N LEU A 224 14.25 6.96 13.90
CA LEU A 224 15.39 6.66 13.05
C LEU A 224 16.53 7.67 13.25
N CYS A 225 16.22 8.97 13.22
CA CYS A 225 17.22 10.02 13.37
C CYS A 225 17.80 10.10 14.79
N ARG A 226 17.00 9.82 15.84
CA ARG A 226 17.41 10.02 17.24
C ARG A 226 18.03 8.79 17.91
N PHE A 227 17.49 7.60 17.63
CA PHE A 227 17.82 6.38 18.38
C PHE A 227 18.50 5.29 17.54
N ILE A 228 18.23 5.22 16.24
CA ILE A 228 18.82 4.18 15.38
C ILE A 228 20.16 4.61 14.78
N SER A 229 20.34 5.92 14.54
CA SER A 229 21.58 6.46 14.00
C SER A 229 22.77 6.20 14.95
N PRO A 230 23.85 5.52 14.51
CA PRO A 230 25.04 5.30 15.32
C PRO A 230 25.77 6.61 15.69
N LEU A 231 25.82 7.55 14.74
CA LEU A 231 26.31 8.91 14.94
C LEU A 231 25.12 9.88 14.86
N PRO A 232 24.82 10.65 15.92
CA PRO A 232 23.73 11.62 15.88
C PRO A 232 23.89 12.58 14.70
N LEU A 233 22.88 12.65 13.83
CA LEU A 233 22.95 13.45 12.60
C LEU A 233 23.17 14.96 12.87
N GLY A 234 22.89 15.44 14.09
CA GLY A 234 23.19 16.81 14.50
C GLY A 234 24.67 17.11 14.74
N GLU A 235 25.52 16.09 14.92
CA GLU A 235 26.98 16.24 15.06
C GLU A 235 27.71 16.31 13.70
N ILE A 236 26.99 16.09 12.60
CA ILE A 236 27.53 16.09 11.25
C ILE A 236 27.36 17.48 10.64
N GLU A 237 28.49 18.16 10.45
CA GLU A 237 28.54 19.46 9.81
C GLU A 237 28.57 19.28 8.28
N ILE A 238 27.53 19.77 7.61
CA ILE A 238 27.44 19.76 6.15
C ILE A 238 28.01 21.07 5.61
N GLY A 239 28.96 21.00 4.66
CA GLY A 239 29.36 22.17 3.88
C GLY A 239 28.19 22.74 3.06
N LYS A 240 28.28 24.00 2.64
CA LYS A 240 27.25 24.68 1.80
C LYS A 240 26.94 23.94 0.48
N GLU A 241 27.84 23.06 0.04
CA GLU A 241 27.70 22.29 -1.20
C GLU A 241 26.92 20.98 -1.07
N GLY A 242 26.82 20.38 0.13
CA GLY A 242 26.10 19.11 0.31
C GLY A 242 24.60 19.19 0.01
N ALA A 243 24.01 20.37 0.17
CA ALA A 243 22.61 20.66 -0.17
C ALA A 243 22.35 20.81 -1.69
N ARG A 244 23.40 21.00 -2.50
CA ARG A 244 23.25 21.27 -3.95
C ARG A 244 22.95 20.03 -4.78
N VAL A 245 23.11 18.81 -4.26
CA VAL A 245 22.85 17.57 -5.03
C VAL A 245 21.41 17.52 -5.55
N ILE A 246 20.44 17.82 -4.67
CA ILE A 246 19.03 17.84 -5.04
C ILE A 246 18.75 18.94 -6.08
N GLU A 247 19.41 20.08 -5.96
CA GLU A 247 19.27 21.17 -6.91
C GLU A 247 19.87 20.83 -8.28
N MET A 248 21.03 20.16 -8.31
CA MET A 248 21.64 19.63 -9.53
C MET A 248 20.71 18.60 -10.21
N GLU A 249 20.14 17.68 -9.44
CA GLU A 249 19.19 16.68 -9.95
C GLU A 249 17.90 17.32 -10.52
N ILE A 250 17.41 18.39 -9.90
CA ILE A 250 16.27 19.17 -10.42
C ILE A 250 16.66 19.89 -11.72
N GLN A 251 17.87 20.45 -11.80
CA GLN A 251 18.39 21.12 -12.99
C GLN A 251 18.55 20.14 -14.16
N GLU A 252 19.04 18.92 -13.91
CA GLU A 252 19.17 17.86 -14.92
C GLU A 252 17.82 17.42 -15.51
N LEU A 253 16.74 17.46 -14.71
CA LEU A 253 15.38 17.19 -15.21
C LEU A 253 14.86 18.27 -16.17
N GLY A 254 15.48 19.46 -16.20
CA GLY A 254 15.07 20.57 -17.05
C GLY A 254 13.62 21.04 -16.83
N SER A 255 13.08 21.76 -17.82
CA SER A 255 11.70 22.25 -17.76
C SER A 255 10.67 21.13 -17.91
N MET A 256 9.54 21.26 -17.22
CA MET A 256 8.44 20.30 -17.30
C MET A 256 7.92 20.15 -18.74
N SER A 257 7.99 18.92 -19.25
CA SER A 257 7.50 18.55 -20.58
C SER A 257 5.98 18.63 -20.68
N ARG A 258 5.47 18.62 -21.91
CA ARG A 258 4.02 18.62 -22.16
C ARG A 258 3.35 17.35 -21.60
N ALA A 259 4.01 16.20 -21.69
CA ALA A 259 3.51 14.95 -21.12
C ALA A 259 3.39 15.04 -19.59
N GLU A 260 4.43 15.54 -18.91
CA GLU A 260 4.39 15.73 -17.46
C GLU A 260 3.25 16.66 -17.01
N LYS A 261 2.96 17.74 -17.78
CA LYS A 261 1.82 18.62 -17.51
C LYS A 261 0.47 17.91 -17.68
N ILE A 262 0.33 17.09 -18.72
CA ILE A 262 -0.89 16.30 -18.96
C ILE A 262 -1.08 15.29 -17.82
N ILE A 263 -0.03 14.59 -17.41
CA ILE A 263 -0.07 13.64 -16.31
C ILE A 263 -0.44 14.33 -15.00
N ALA A 264 0.17 15.47 -14.68
CA ALA A 264 -0.17 16.25 -13.49
C ALA A 264 -1.65 16.64 -13.49
N CYS A 265 -2.17 17.11 -14.62
CA CYS A 265 -3.59 17.44 -14.77
C CYS A 265 -4.50 16.22 -14.56
N ILE A 266 -4.24 15.11 -15.25
CA ILE A 266 -5.02 13.87 -15.13
C ILE A 266 -4.96 13.33 -13.70
N PHE A 267 -3.79 13.34 -13.06
CA PHE A 267 -3.60 12.90 -11.69
C PHE A 267 -4.45 13.75 -10.71
N CYS A 268 -4.36 15.08 -10.79
CA CYS A 268 -5.15 15.97 -9.95
C CYS A 268 -6.66 15.81 -10.20
N LEU A 269 -7.08 15.70 -11.46
CA LEU A 269 -8.49 15.46 -11.81
C LEU A 269 -8.98 14.11 -11.30
N THR A 270 -8.16 13.05 -11.35
CA THR A 270 -8.52 11.73 -10.82
C THR A 270 -8.78 11.81 -9.32
N ALA A 271 -7.89 12.44 -8.56
CA ALA A 271 -8.06 12.62 -7.12
C ALA A 271 -9.34 13.41 -6.79
N LEU A 272 -9.61 14.50 -7.51
CA LEU A 272 -10.83 15.28 -7.35
C LEU A 272 -12.10 14.45 -7.67
N LEU A 273 -12.08 13.67 -8.75
CA LEU A 273 -13.19 12.80 -9.12
C LEU A 273 -13.43 11.70 -8.07
N TRP A 274 -12.40 11.13 -7.45
CA TRP A 274 -12.59 10.17 -6.35
C TRP A 274 -13.16 10.83 -5.09
N ILE A 275 -12.62 11.99 -4.69
CA ILE A 275 -13.06 12.71 -3.49
C ILE A 275 -14.53 13.12 -3.61
N PHE A 276 -14.92 13.70 -4.76
CA PHE A 276 -16.26 14.24 -4.98
C PHE A 276 -17.22 13.25 -5.65
N ARG A 277 -16.90 11.95 -5.71
CA ARG A 277 -17.78 10.93 -6.33
C ARG A 277 -19.13 10.84 -5.63
N LYS A 278 -19.11 10.52 -4.33
CA LYS A 278 -20.31 10.44 -3.48
C LYS A 278 -20.55 11.78 -2.81
N SER A 279 -21.81 12.05 -2.45
CA SER A 279 -22.15 13.26 -1.70
C SER A 279 -21.46 13.26 -0.33
N ILE A 280 -20.90 14.41 0.02
CA ILE A 280 -20.14 14.59 1.27
C ILE A 280 -21.05 15.32 2.27
N PRO A 281 -21.42 14.68 3.40
CA PRO A 281 -22.18 15.35 4.45
C PRO A 281 -21.25 16.30 5.23
N LEU A 282 -21.50 17.60 5.15
CA LEU A 282 -20.81 18.65 5.93
C LEU A 282 -21.77 19.18 6.99
N GLY A 283 -22.10 18.34 7.97
CA GLY A 283 -23.06 18.66 9.03
C GLY A 283 -24.46 18.88 8.47
N THR A 284 -24.93 20.14 8.43
CA THR A 284 -26.27 20.50 7.93
C THR A 284 -26.34 20.69 6.42
N VAL A 285 -25.19 20.76 5.72
CA VAL A 285 -25.14 20.95 4.26
C VAL A 285 -24.51 19.71 3.63
N THR A 286 -25.19 19.10 2.66
CA THR A 286 -24.62 18.00 1.88
C THR A 286 -24.07 18.54 0.57
N LEU A 287 -22.76 18.45 0.36
CA LEU A 287 -22.16 18.77 -0.93
C LEU A 287 -22.51 17.63 -1.91
N PRO A 288 -23.28 17.88 -2.99
CA PRO A 288 -23.70 16.84 -3.90
C PRO A 288 -22.48 16.28 -4.65
N GLY A 289 -22.33 14.95 -4.65
CA GLY A 289 -21.28 14.28 -5.41
C GLY A 289 -21.63 14.26 -6.90
N TRP A 290 -20.64 14.29 -7.78
CA TRP A 290 -20.90 14.32 -9.22
C TRP A 290 -21.63 13.05 -9.73
N SER A 291 -21.58 11.93 -9.00
CA SER A 291 -22.35 10.73 -9.36
C SER A 291 -23.86 10.97 -9.35
N SER A 292 -24.37 11.93 -8.56
CA SER A 292 -25.80 12.27 -8.52
C SER A 292 -26.28 13.03 -9.77
N LEU A 293 -25.38 13.46 -10.65
CA LEU A 293 -25.72 14.06 -11.94
C LEU A 293 -26.27 13.02 -12.93
N PHE A 294 -26.06 11.74 -12.66
CA PHE A 294 -26.49 10.63 -13.52
C PHE A 294 -27.72 9.93 -12.92
N SER A 295 -28.58 9.38 -13.78
CA SER A 295 -29.83 8.73 -13.36
C SER A 295 -29.62 7.50 -12.46
N HIS A 296 -28.45 6.86 -12.53
CA HIS A 296 -28.10 5.67 -11.74
C HIS A 296 -26.74 5.85 -11.04
N PRO A 297 -26.66 6.64 -9.96
CA PRO A 297 -25.41 6.91 -9.26
C PRO A 297 -24.73 5.63 -8.72
N ALA A 298 -25.53 4.61 -8.39
CA ALA A 298 -25.06 3.32 -7.89
C ALA A 298 -24.22 2.51 -8.90
N TYR A 299 -24.27 2.84 -10.20
CA TYR A 299 -23.45 2.17 -11.23
C TYR A 299 -22.05 2.78 -11.34
N LEU A 300 -21.82 3.92 -10.69
CA LEU A 300 -20.58 4.68 -10.80
C LEU A 300 -19.67 4.38 -9.60
N HIS A 301 -18.68 3.53 -9.84
CA HIS A 301 -17.68 3.15 -8.84
C HIS A 301 -16.41 3.98 -8.97
N ASP A 302 -15.54 3.95 -7.94
CA ASP A 302 -14.20 4.53 -8.04
C ASP A 302 -13.40 3.91 -9.20
N ALA A 303 -13.70 2.66 -9.55
CA ALA A 303 -13.15 1.96 -10.70
C ALA A 303 -13.49 2.63 -12.04
N THR A 304 -14.70 3.19 -12.16
CA THR A 304 -15.14 3.90 -13.36
C THR A 304 -14.26 5.11 -13.63
N VAL A 305 -13.93 5.86 -12.57
CA VAL A 305 -12.99 7.00 -12.64
C VAL A 305 -11.60 6.53 -13.05
N ALA A 306 -11.08 5.50 -12.37
CA ALA A 306 -9.74 4.99 -12.62
C ALA A 306 -9.56 4.53 -14.07
N MET A 307 -10.50 3.74 -14.57
CA MET A 307 -10.46 3.25 -15.95
C MET A 307 -10.65 4.36 -16.97
N PHE A 308 -11.57 5.30 -16.74
CA PHE A 308 -11.75 6.44 -17.63
C PHE A 308 -10.45 7.26 -17.76
N MET A 309 -9.80 7.58 -16.64
CA MET A 309 -8.56 8.37 -16.62
C MET A 309 -7.37 7.58 -17.20
N GLY A 310 -7.28 6.28 -16.94
CA GLY A 310 -6.30 5.39 -17.56
C GLY A 310 -6.45 5.35 -19.09
N LEU A 311 -7.68 5.16 -19.59
CA LEU A 311 -7.97 5.16 -21.02
C LEU A 311 -7.69 6.54 -21.65
N LEU A 312 -7.99 7.63 -20.94
CA LEU A 312 -7.70 8.98 -21.40
C LEU A 312 -6.19 9.18 -21.64
N LEU A 313 -5.31 8.64 -20.78
CA LEU A 313 -3.85 8.68 -20.99
C LEU A 313 -3.41 7.95 -22.26
N MET A 314 -4.17 6.95 -22.71
CA MET A 314 -3.87 6.19 -23.93
C MET A 314 -4.38 6.86 -25.20
N VAL A 315 -5.42 7.69 -25.10
CA VAL A 315 -6.05 8.34 -26.26
C VAL A 315 -5.61 9.80 -26.40
N PHE A 316 -5.21 10.45 -25.30
CA PHE A 316 -4.84 11.86 -25.33
C PHE A 316 -3.43 12.05 -25.92
N PRO A 317 -3.28 12.75 -27.04
CA PRO A 317 -2.01 12.88 -27.72
C PRO A 317 -1.08 13.82 -26.95
N VAL A 318 0.18 13.42 -26.80
CA VAL A 318 1.19 14.21 -26.08
C VAL A 318 1.54 15.48 -26.87
N ASN A 319 1.69 15.37 -28.19
CA ASN A 319 2.03 16.49 -29.06
C ASN A 319 1.45 16.35 -30.49
N GLY A 320 0.20 15.89 -30.57
CA GLY A 320 -0.46 15.60 -31.85
C GLY A 320 0.34 14.63 -32.72
N VAL A 321 0.37 14.87 -34.03
CA VAL A 321 1.06 14.01 -35.00
C VAL A 321 2.58 13.99 -34.78
N LYS A 322 3.18 15.05 -34.22
CA LYS A 322 4.63 15.15 -34.02
C LYS A 322 5.15 14.19 -32.95
N GLY A 323 4.32 13.85 -31.96
CA GLY A 323 4.75 13.10 -30.79
C GLY A 323 5.87 13.79 -29.99
N LEU A 324 6.42 13.09 -29.00
CA LEU A 324 7.63 13.48 -28.28
C LEU A 324 8.64 12.32 -28.28
N PRO A 325 9.94 12.58 -28.48
CA PRO A 325 10.95 11.54 -28.37
C PRO A 325 11.12 11.11 -26.90
N LEU A 326 11.09 9.80 -26.64
CA LEU A 326 11.36 9.19 -25.35
C LEU A 326 12.13 7.88 -25.59
N SER A 327 13.30 7.73 -24.96
CA SER A 327 14.12 6.50 -25.03
C SER A 327 14.37 5.99 -26.46
N GLY A 328 14.60 6.90 -27.41
CA GLY A 328 14.88 6.57 -28.82
C GLY A 328 13.65 6.21 -29.67
N ARG A 329 12.43 6.37 -29.13
CA ARG A 329 11.17 6.19 -29.86
C ARG A 329 10.33 7.46 -29.81
N THR A 330 9.45 7.65 -30.79
CA THR A 330 8.49 8.76 -30.78
C THR A 330 7.20 8.31 -30.12
N GLU A 331 6.88 8.92 -28.99
CA GLU A 331 5.66 8.67 -28.23
C GLU A 331 4.55 9.63 -28.68
N HIS A 332 3.47 9.08 -29.21
CA HIS A 332 2.32 9.86 -29.65
C HIS A 332 1.30 10.09 -28.52
N PHE A 333 1.18 9.13 -27.61
CA PHE A 333 0.25 9.16 -26.48
C PHE A 333 1.01 9.10 -25.16
N VAL A 334 0.35 9.52 -24.07
CA VAL A 334 1.00 9.58 -22.76
C VAL A 334 1.33 8.16 -22.28
N LEU A 335 0.44 7.22 -22.54
CA LEU A 335 0.60 5.80 -22.22
C LEU A 335 0.28 4.95 -23.45
N ASP A 336 1.09 3.94 -23.71
CA ASP A 336 0.85 2.96 -24.77
C ASP A 336 0.53 1.60 -24.14
N TRP A 337 -0.16 0.73 -24.89
CA TRP A 337 -0.56 -0.58 -24.37
C TRP A 337 0.64 -1.49 -24.09
N SER A 338 1.73 -1.39 -24.85
CA SER A 338 2.90 -2.25 -24.63
C SER A 338 3.55 -1.97 -23.27
N THR A 339 3.55 -0.71 -22.82
CA THR A 339 3.95 -0.34 -21.45
C THR A 339 3.01 -0.95 -20.40
N VAL A 340 1.70 -0.91 -20.62
CA VAL A 340 0.70 -1.50 -19.69
C VAL A 340 0.89 -3.02 -19.61
N GLU A 341 0.95 -3.70 -20.75
CA GLU A 341 1.13 -5.15 -20.85
C GLU A 341 2.41 -5.62 -20.14
N ALA A 342 3.53 -4.92 -20.36
CA ALA A 342 4.82 -5.31 -19.82
C ALA A 342 4.99 -5.00 -18.33
N LYS A 343 4.41 -3.91 -17.83
CA LYS A 343 4.70 -3.41 -16.48
C LYS A 343 3.58 -3.60 -15.46
N VAL A 344 2.33 -3.83 -15.86
CA VAL A 344 1.25 -4.13 -14.91
C VAL A 344 1.53 -5.48 -14.23
N PRO A 345 1.48 -5.57 -12.89
CA PRO A 345 1.63 -6.84 -12.19
C PRO A 345 0.33 -7.65 -12.24
N TRP A 346 0.05 -8.26 -13.39
CA TRP A 346 -1.17 -9.06 -13.65
C TRP A 346 -1.45 -10.13 -12.59
N GLY A 347 -0.41 -10.70 -11.99
CA GLY A 347 -0.54 -11.67 -10.92
C GLY A 347 -1.25 -11.13 -9.66
N ILE A 348 -1.09 -9.84 -9.34
CA ILE A 348 -1.79 -9.19 -8.23
C ILE A 348 -3.27 -9.01 -8.56
N LEU A 349 -3.61 -8.69 -9.81
CA LEU A 349 -4.99 -8.59 -10.27
C LEU A 349 -5.72 -9.95 -10.17
N LEU A 350 -5.05 -11.03 -10.56
CA LEU A 350 -5.57 -12.40 -10.41
C LEU A 350 -5.72 -12.81 -8.94
N LEU A 351 -4.80 -12.37 -8.08
CA LEU A 351 -4.85 -12.61 -6.64
C LEU A 351 -6.14 -12.10 -6.01
N PHE A 352 -6.54 -10.87 -6.36
CA PHE A 352 -7.80 -10.30 -5.88
C PHE A 352 -9.00 -11.17 -6.27
N GLY A 353 -9.04 -11.63 -7.53
CA GLY A 353 -10.09 -12.53 -8.01
C GLY A 353 -10.17 -13.84 -7.24
N GLY A 354 -9.03 -14.45 -6.93
CA GLY A 354 -8.96 -15.66 -6.09
C GLY A 354 -9.45 -15.42 -4.65
N GLY A 355 -9.07 -14.28 -4.06
CA GLY A 355 -9.58 -13.87 -2.75
C GLY A 355 -11.09 -13.64 -2.75
N PHE A 356 -11.62 -12.93 -3.73
CA PHE A 356 -13.06 -12.68 -3.84
C PHE A 356 -13.86 -13.96 -4.14
N ALA A 357 -13.29 -14.91 -4.89
CA ALA A 357 -13.86 -16.23 -5.05
C ALA A 357 -13.94 -16.97 -3.70
N LEU A 358 -12.88 -16.95 -2.88
CA LEU A 358 -12.93 -17.49 -1.51
C LEU A 358 -14.06 -16.83 -0.72
N ALA A 359 -14.15 -15.50 -0.71
CA ALA A 359 -15.22 -14.76 -0.02
C ALA A 359 -16.62 -15.25 -0.42
N ALA A 360 -16.86 -15.38 -1.73
CA ALA A 360 -18.11 -15.89 -2.27
C ALA A 360 -18.41 -17.32 -1.80
N GLY A 361 -17.38 -18.18 -1.74
CA GLY A 361 -17.51 -19.53 -1.21
C GLY A 361 -17.93 -19.54 0.26
N PHE A 362 -17.33 -18.68 1.09
CA PHE A 362 -17.63 -18.63 2.54
C PHE A 362 -19.11 -18.36 2.79
N GLU A 363 -19.65 -17.31 2.14
CA GLU A 363 -21.06 -16.92 2.20
C GLU A 363 -21.98 -18.05 1.70
N LYS A 364 -21.67 -18.62 0.52
CA LYS A 364 -22.56 -19.59 -0.15
C LYS A 364 -22.60 -20.96 0.53
N THR A 365 -21.53 -21.34 1.22
CA THR A 365 -21.45 -22.64 1.90
C THR A 365 -21.89 -22.59 3.36
N GLY A 366 -22.11 -21.39 3.92
CA GLY A 366 -22.39 -21.19 5.34
C GLY A 366 -21.18 -21.49 6.24
N LEU A 367 -19.96 -21.53 5.67
CA LEU A 367 -18.73 -21.79 6.42
C LEU A 367 -18.41 -20.65 7.40
N ASP A 368 -18.78 -19.43 7.03
CA ASP A 368 -18.75 -18.25 7.89
C ASP A 368 -19.50 -18.46 9.21
N HIS A 369 -20.73 -18.97 9.18
CA HIS A 369 -21.49 -19.25 10.40
C HIS A 369 -20.80 -20.29 11.30
N TRP A 370 -20.25 -21.35 10.70
CA TRP A 370 -19.57 -22.40 11.46
C TRP A 370 -18.29 -21.89 12.14
N VAL A 371 -17.46 -21.15 11.41
CA VAL A 371 -16.23 -20.54 11.96
C VAL A 371 -16.60 -19.53 13.04
N GLY A 372 -17.64 -18.72 12.82
CA GLY A 372 -18.12 -17.74 13.78
C GLY A 372 -18.52 -18.36 15.12
N GLN A 373 -19.27 -19.47 15.10
CA GLN A 373 -19.63 -20.18 16.32
C GLN A 373 -18.42 -20.69 17.12
N LYS A 374 -17.33 -21.08 16.44
CA LYS A 374 -16.08 -21.48 17.10
C LYS A 374 -15.29 -20.31 17.66
N LEU A 375 -15.50 -19.11 17.12
CA LEU A 375 -14.86 -17.87 17.54
C LEU A 375 -15.71 -17.04 18.50
N ALA A 376 -16.89 -17.51 18.90
CA ALA A 376 -17.78 -16.80 19.83
C ALA A 376 -17.10 -16.44 21.18
N GLY A 377 -16.09 -17.21 21.60
CA GLY A 377 -15.30 -16.91 22.82
C GLY A 377 -14.47 -15.62 22.75
N VAL A 378 -14.31 -15.01 21.57
CA VAL A 378 -13.59 -13.74 21.39
C VAL A 378 -14.31 -12.57 22.08
N SER A 379 -15.63 -12.67 22.33
CA SER A 379 -16.43 -11.62 22.98
C SER A 379 -16.11 -11.39 24.46
N VAL A 380 -15.29 -12.24 25.08
CA VAL A 380 -14.92 -12.13 26.50
C VAL A 380 -13.86 -11.03 26.73
N LEU A 381 -13.07 -10.69 25.71
CA LEU A 381 -12.03 -9.67 25.81
C LEU A 381 -12.56 -8.28 25.45
N PRO A 382 -12.05 -7.21 26.10
CA PRO A 382 -12.40 -5.86 25.70
C PRO A 382 -11.95 -5.60 24.25
N LEU A 383 -12.76 -4.86 23.49
CA LEU A 383 -12.51 -4.58 22.06
C LEU A 383 -11.07 -4.07 21.81
N SER A 384 -10.54 -3.19 22.67
CA SER A 384 -9.17 -2.68 22.55
C SER A 384 -8.11 -3.77 22.62
N ALA A 385 -8.27 -4.77 23.49
CA ALA A 385 -7.37 -5.90 23.57
C ALA A 385 -7.49 -6.81 22.34
N VAL A 386 -8.72 -7.03 21.84
CA VAL A 386 -8.95 -7.82 20.62
C VAL A 386 -8.26 -7.16 19.42
N VAL A 387 -8.47 -5.86 19.22
CA VAL A 387 -7.84 -5.09 18.12
C VAL A 387 -6.32 -5.12 18.24
N LEU A 388 -5.77 -4.89 19.45
CA LEU A 388 -4.33 -4.91 19.68
C LEU A 388 -3.72 -6.29 19.38
N LEU A 389 -4.37 -7.38 19.80
CA LEU A 389 -3.91 -8.74 19.53
C LEU A 389 -3.94 -9.06 18.03
N ILE A 390 -4.97 -8.61 17.32
CA ILE A 390 -5.05 -8.72 15.86
C ILE A 390 -3.90 -7.96 15.20
N CYS A 391 -3.68 -6.70 15.59
CA CYS A 391 -2.61 -5.88 15.05
C CYS A 391 -1.25 -6.54 15.26
N LEU A 392 -0.94 -6.97 16.49
CA LEU A 392 0.32 -7.64 16.81
C LEU A 392 0.47 -8.95 16.03
N GLY A 393 -0.56 -9.81 16.05
CA GLY A 393 -0.52 -11.10 15.38
C GLY A 393 -0.25 -10.98 13.89
N ILE A 394 -0.91 -10.04 13.21
CA ILE A 394 -0.73 -9.82 11.78
C ILE A 394 0.61 -9.14 11.49
N THR A 395 0.98 -8.11 12.26
CA THR A 395 2.27 -7.42 12.10
C THR A 395 3.44 -8.38 12.20
N PHE A 396 3.45 -9.32 13.15
CA PHE A 396 4.52 -10.31 13.24
C PHE A 396 4.42 -11.42 12.19
N LEU A 397 3.21 -11.82 11.80
CA LEU A 397 3.05 -12.82 10.74
C LEU A 397 3.52 -12.29 9.38
N THR A 398 3.27 -11.02 9.09
CA THR A 398 3.68 -10.40 7.82
C THR A 398 5.19 -10.14 7.72
N GLU A 399 5.96 -10.34 8.80
CA GLU A 399 7.43 -10.38 8.72
C GLU A 399 7.94 -11.64 8.00
N LEU A 400 7.14 -12.70 7.98
CA LEU A 400 7.50 -14.01 7.45
C LEU A 400 6.75 -14.35 6.15
N THR A 401 5.77 -13.53 5.76
CA THR A 401 4.84 -13.83 4.68
C THR A 401 4.50 -12.57 3.89
N SER A 402 4.13 -12.71 2.62
CA SER A 402 3.70 -11.59 1.78
C SER A 402 2.47 -10.87 2.36
N ASN A 403 2.54 -9.54 2.53
CA ASN A 403 1.45 -8.70 3.04
C ASN A 403 0.08 -9.04 2.44
N THR A 404 0.04 -9.22 1.12
CA THR A 404 -1.21 -9.49 0.39
C THR A 404 -1.71 -10.91 0.64
N ALA A 405 -0.81 -11.88 0.74
CA ALA A 405 -1.15 -13.26 1.10
C ALA A 405 -1.72 -13.32 2.53
N THR A 406 -1.05 -12.69 3.48
CA THR A 406 -1.49 -12.60 4.88
C THR A 406 -2.88 -12.00 4.98
N THR A 407 -3.11 -10.88 4.29
CA THR A 407 -4.40 -10.18 4.25
C THR A 407 -5.49 -11.05 3.63
N THR A 408 -5.21 -11.69 2.49
CA THR A 408 -6.18 -12.50 1.75
C THR A 408 -6.62 -13.73 2.54
N MET A 409 -5.71 -14.31 3.32
CA MET A 409 -6.00 -15.47 4.16
C MET A 409 -6.77 -15.09 5.43
N ILE A 410 -6.37 -14.01 6.11
CA ILE A 410 -6.84 -13.73 7.47
C ILE A 410 -8.14 -12.93 7.49
N LEU A 411 -8.33 -11.99 6.55
CA LEU A 411 -9.49 -11.09 6.59
C LEU A 411 -10.85 -11.80 6.60
N PRO A 412 -11.08 -12.90 5.86
CA PRO A 412 -12.34 -13.63 5.96
C PRO A 412 -12.61 -14.13 7.38
N VAL A 413 -11.59 -14.68 8.04
CA VAL A 413 -11.70 -15.20 9.40
C VAL A 413 -11.99 -14.06 10.39
N ILE A 414 -11.32 -12.92 10.21
CA ILE A 414 -11.55 -11.73 11.05
C ILE A 414 -12.94 -11.14 10.87
N GLY A 415 -13.43 -11.05 9.62
CA GLY A 415 -14.78 -10.55 9.34
C GLY A 415 -15.84 -11.41 10.01
N VAL A 416 -15.69 -12.73 9.93
CA VAL A 416 -16.56 -13.69 10.61
C VAL A 416 -16.47 -13.57 12.13
N ALA A 417 -15.26 -13.42 12.68
CA ALA A 417 -15.04 -13.22 14.11
C ALA A 417 -15.70 -11.94 14.63
N ALA A 418 -15.67 -10.86 13.83
CA ALA A 418 -16.32 -9.61 14.19
C ALA A 418 -17.83 -9.79 14.39
N VAL A 419 -18.50 -10.44 13.43
CA VAL A 419 -19.94 -10.73 13.53
C VAL A 419 -20.25 -11.61 14.73
N ALA A 420 -19.47 -12.68 14.94
CA ALA A 420 -19.66 -13.60 16.06
C ALA A 420 -19.47 -12.92 17.43
N ALA A 421 -18.58 -11.94 17.52
CA ALA A 421 -18.35 -11.13 18.71
C ALA A 421 -19.28 -9.91 18.81
N HIS A 422 -20.26 -9.76 17.90
CA HIS A 422 -21.17 -8.61 17.82
C HIS A 422 -20.47 -7.25 17.65
N TYR A 423 -19.30 -7.24 17.01
CA TYR A 423 -18.59 -6.04 16.62
C TYR A 423 -18.87 -5.69 15.16
N HIS A 424 -18.92 -4.39 14.86
CA HIS A 424 -18.97 -3.94 13.47
C HIS A 424 -17.70 -4.39 12.72
N PRO A 425 -17.79 -4.99 11.52
CA PRO A 425 -16.63 -5.63 10.86
C PRO A 425 -15.43 -4.70 10.61
N LEU A 426 -15.69 -3.41 10.35
CA LEU A 426 -14.63 -2.42 10.15
C LEU A 426 -13.69 -2.29 11.36
N LEU A 427 -14.19 -2.50 12.59
CA LEU A 427 -13.39 -2.37 13.81
C LEU A 427 -12.29 -3.43 13.91
N LEU A 428 -12.42 -4.57 13.22
CA LEU A 428 -11.41 -5.62 13.22
C LEU A 428 -10.71 -5.77 11.86
N MET A 429 -11.42 -5.58 10.75
CA MET A 429 -10.85 -5.77 9.41
C MET A 429 -9.93 -4.62 8.98
N VAL A 430 -10.25 -3.37 9.31
CA VAL A 430 -9.37 -2.22 9.01
C VAL A 430 -8.02 -2.33 9.72
N PRO A 431 -7.96 -2.51 11.06
CA PRO A 431 -6.67 -2.64 11.75
C PRO A 431 -5.87 -3.83 11.25
N ALA A 432 -6.53 -4.95 10.95
CA ALA A 432 -5.87 -6.12 10.35
C ALA A 432 -5.20 -5.79 9.01
N THR A 433 -5.89 -5.04 8.16
CA THR A 433 -5.39 -4.65 6.84
C THR A 433 -4.21 -3.71 6.92
N LEU A 434 -4.29 -2.71 7.81
CA LEU A 434 -3.20 -1.75 8.03
C LEU A 434 -1.96 -2.44 8.61
N SER A 435 -2.15 -3.31 9.60
CA SER A 435 -1.07 -4.08 10.24
C SER A 435 -0.36 -5.04 9.29
N ALA A 436 -1.05 -5.59 8.28
CA ALA A 436 -0.43 -6.43 7.27
C ALA A 436 0.58 -5.69 6.38
N SER A 437 0.59 -4.35 6.41
CA SER A 437 1.56 -3.54 5.66
C SER A 437 2.70 -3.02 6.53
N PHE A 438 2.70 -3.32 7.84
CA PHE A 438 3.69 -2.86 8.82
C PHE A 438 4.71 -3.97 9.13
N ALA A 439 5.44 -4.37 8.10
CA ALA A 439 6.55 -5.32 8.20
C ALA A 439 7.88 -4.57 8.10
N PHE A 440 8.56 -4.41 9.24
CA PHE A 440 9.73 -3.55 9.39
C PHE A 440 11.00 -4.27 9.86
N MET A 441 10.92 -5.53 10.31
CA MET A 441 12.04 -6.22 10.95
C MET A 441 12.96 -6.96 9.98
N LEU A 442 12.40 -7.62 8.97
CA LEU A 442 13.17 -8.51 8.09
C LEU A 442 13.26 -7.97 6.65
N PRO A 443 14.42 -8.17 5.96
CA PRO A 443 14.56 -7.79 4.56
C PRO A 443 13.58 -8.50 3.63
N VAL A 444 13.31 -9.79 3.88
CA VAL A 444 12.44 -10.62 3.06
C VAL A 444 10.96 -10.24 3.18
N ALA A 445 10.58 -9.57 4.28
CA ALA A 445 9.18 -9.32 4.58
C ALA A 445 8.49 -8.43 3.54
N THR A 446 9.22 -7.43 3.01
CA THR A 446 8.69 -6.58 1.94
C THR A 446 9.78 -6.26 0.91
N PRO A 447 9.42 -6.10 -0.39
CA PRO A 447 10.38 -5.68 -1.40
C PRO A 447 11.10 -4.36 -1.06
N PRO A 448 10.46 -3.31 -0.51
CA PRO A 448 11.16 -2.13 0.01
C PRO A 448 12.33 -2.45 0.95
N ASN A 449 12.12 -3.34 1.94
CA ASN A 449 13.15 -3.72 2.89
C ASN A 449 14.30 -4.45 2.19
N ALA A 450 14.00 -5.38 1.26
CA ALA A 450 14.99 -6.11 0.49
C ALA A 450 15.84 -5.18 -0.41
N ILE A 451 15.20 -4.20 -1.06
CA ILE A 451 15.86 -3.23 -1.94
C ILE A 451 16.89 -2.40 -1.17
N VAL A 452 16.51 -1.86 -0.01
CA VAL A 452 17.42 -1.04 0.79
C VAL A 452 18.47 -1.86 1.52
N PHE A 453 18.17 -3.12 1.85
CA PHE A 453 19.17 -4.07 2.35
C PHE A 453 20.26 -4.33 1.30
N GLY A 454 19.89 -4.39 0.02
CA GLY A 454 20.82 -4.49 -1.11
C GLY A 454 21.79 -3.31 -1.26
N SER A 455 21.59 -2.19 -0.55
CA SER A 455 22.51 -1.04 -0.59
C SER A 455 23.84 -1.29 0.15
N GLY A 456 23.89 -2.30 1.04
CA GLY A 456 25.05 -2.60 1.87
C GLY A 456 25.21 -1.74 3.13
N TRP A 457 24.34 -0.74 3.37
CA TRP A 457 24.36 0.09 4.58
C TRP A 457 23.43 -0.38 5.70
N VAL A 458 22.59 -1.37 5.42
CA VAL A 458 21.61 -1.90 6.36
C VAL A 458 21.94 -3.34 6.69
N SER A 459 22.13 -3.67 7.96
CA SER A 459 22.27 -5.06 8.42
C SER A 459 20.97 -5.59 9.03
N VAL A 460 20.80 -6.92 9.03
CA VAL A 460 19.61 -7.58 9.61
C VAL A 460 19.43 -7.22 11.09
N PRO A 461 20.47 -7.21 11.96
CA PRO A 461 20.27 -6.82 13.36
C PRO A 461 19.84 -5.36 13.54
N GLN A 462 20.35 -4.44 12.71
CA GLN A 462 19.94 -3.03 12.75
C GLN A 462 18.47 -2.85 12.34
N MET A 463 18.09 -3.46 11.20
CA MET A 463 16.71 -3.45 10.71
C MET A 463 15.75 -4.09 11.72
N SER A 464 16.11 -5.26 12.26
CA SER A 464 15.26 -5.98 13.22
C SER A 464 15.05 -5.21 14.52
N ARG A 465 16.09 -4.57 15.07
CA ARG A 465 15.98 -3.72 16.27
C ARG A 465 15.08 -2.50 16.05
N ALA A 466 15.27 -1.80 14.93
CA ALA A 466 14.43 -0.67 14.57
C ALA A 466 12.98 -1.14 14.35
N GLY A 467 12.82 -2.18 13.52
CA GLY A 467 11.53 -2.75 13.15
C GLY A 467 10.72 -3.25 14.33
N LEU A 468 11.34 -3.87 15.34
CA LEU A 468 10.61 -4.34 16.52
C LEU A 468 9.93 -3.19 17.28
N ILE A 469 10.64 -2.06 17.45
CA ILE A 469 10.08 -0.86 18.08
C ILE A 469 8.93 -0.31 17.24
N LEU A 470 9.11 -0.24 15.92
CA LEU A 470 8.10 0.28 15.01
C LEU A 470 6.87 -0.63 14.93
N ASN A 471 7.03 -1.95 14.97
CA ASN A 471 5.93 -2.91 14.97
C ASN A 471 5.06 -2.76 16.22
N LEU A 472 5.67 -2.68 17.39
CA LEU A 472 4.95 -2.51 18.66
C LEU A 472 4.20 -1.17 18.70
N VAL A 473 4.86 -0.07 18.34
CA VAL A 473 4.23 1.25 18.33
C VAL A 473 3.17 1.35 17.24
N GLY A 474 3.43 0.79 16.06
CA GLY A 474 2.48 0.73 14.95
C GLY A 474 1.21 0.00 15.34
N ALA A 475 1.31 -1.13 16.03
CA ALA A 475 0.15 -1.86 16.54
C ALA A 475 -0.68 -1.03 17.54
N ILE A 476 -0.02 -0.33 18.48
CA ILE A 476 -0.68 0.55 19.44
C ILE A 476 -1.36 1.73 18.73
N LEU A 477 -0.65 2.36 17.80
CA LEU A 477 -1.14 3.52 17.04
C LEU A 477 -2.36 3.16 16.20
N VAL A 478 -2.30 2.05 15.46
CA VAL A 478 -3.44 1.56 14.65
C VAL A 478 -4.61 1.22 15.56
N THR A 479 -4.37 0.56 16.70
CA THR A 479 -5.43 0.28 17.68
C THR A 479 -6.10 1.57 18.16
N ALA A 480 -5.32 2.56 18.59
CA ALA A 480 -5.86 3.83 19.07
C ALA A 480 -6.64 4.60 17.99
N LEU A 481 -6.12 4.63 16.76
CA LEU A 481 -6.76 5.36 15.66
C LEU A 481 -8.03 4.68 15.16
N VAL A 482 -8.08 3.34 15.12
CA VAL A 482 -9.31 2.63 14.74
C VAL A 482 -10.40 2.85 15.79
N LEU A 483 -10.06 2.76 17.08
CA LEU A 483 -11.02 2.99 18.16
C LEU A 483 -11.53 4.43 18.26
N THR A 484 -10.84 5.40 17.65
CA THR A 484 -11.26 6.81 17.68
C THR A 484 -11.88 7.24 16.36
N VAL A 485 -11.16 7.06 15.25
CA VAL A 485 -11.57 7.49 13.91
C VAL A 485 -12.62 6.55 13.34
N VAL A 486 -12.31 5.26 13.21
CA VAL A 486 -13.22 4.29 12.56
C VAL A 486 -14.49 4.11 13.38
N GLN A 487 -14.39 4.09 14.71
CA GLN A 487 -15.56 4.03 15.57
C GLN A 487 -16.49 5.24 15.38
N SER A 488 -15.95 6.45 15.21
CA SER A 488 -16.78 7.64 14.95
C SER A 488 -17.53 7.57 13.61
N PHE A 489 -16.94 6.92 12.61
CA PHE A 489 -17.56 6.66 11.30
C PHE A 489 -18.71 5.67 11.33
N ILE A 490 -18.71 4.74 12.30
CA ILE A 490 -19.77 3.73 12.43
C ILE A 490 -20.97 4.31 13.19
N VAL A 491 -20.73 5.30 14.06
CA VAL A 491 -21.75 5.91 14.92
C VAL A 491 -22.41 7.15 14.28
N SER A 492 -21.83 7.67 13.20
CA SER A 492 -22.36 8.79 12.39
C SER A 492 -23.14 8.30 11.18
#